data_AF-A0A1M5YGG2-F1
#
_entry.id   AF-A0A1M5YGG2-F1
#
_cell.length_a   1.000
_cell.length_b   1.000
_cell.length_c   1.000
_cell.angle_alpha   90.00
_cell.angle_beta   90.00
_cell.angle_gamma   90.00
#
_symmetry.space_group_name_H-M   'P 1'
#
loop_
_entity.id
_entity.type
_entity.pdbx_description
1 polymer ?
#
loop_
_entity_poly.entity_id
_entity_poly.type
_entity_poly.pdbx_seq_one_letter_code
_entity_poly.pdbx_strand_id
1 'polypeptide(L)'
;MDTLQALLDVIGQEKQDKIIVDEIALISECSTLRESDANFLIATGKIDEAEAYLLERADQLNGNYYGSLLSLAEEMVLENRNLAASLIYRSLLVSILERGYTKAYPHGIRYLKKLDKLAAVVTEWKTFNNHEAFKNRIYQDHGRKRSFWSKYEVKK
;
A
#
# COMPACT_ATOMS: atom_id res chain seq x y z
N MET A 1 -14.74 15.88 -4.17
CA MET A 1 -15.45 16.44 -3.01
C MET A 1 -15.80 15.26 -2.13
N ASP A 2 -14.95 14.99 -1.16
CA ASP A 2 -14.99 13.79 -0.34
C ASP A 2 -16.18 13.87 0.63
N THR A 3 -17.06 12.88 0.61
CA THR A 3 -18.34 12.90 1.34
C THR A 3 -18.13 12.99 2.86
N LEU A 4 -16.98 12.49 3.33
CA LEU A 4 -16.57 12.59 4.72
C LEU A 4 -16.23 14.03 5.14
N GLN A 5 -15.44 14.75 4.33
CA GLN A 5 -15.06 16.12 4.65
C GLN A 5 -16.29 17.04 4.78
N ALA A 6 -17.26 16.86 3.88
CA ALA A 6 -18.51 17.61 3.91
C ALA A 6 -19.34 17.33 5.17
N LEU A 7 -19.32 16.10 5.70
CA LEU A 7 -20.01 15.75 6.95
C LEU A 7 -19.30 16.33 8.18
N LEU A 8 -17.96 16.30 8.18
CA LEU A 8 -17.16 16.88 9.26
C LEU A 8 -17.42 18.39 9.34
N ASP A 9 -17.43 19.12 8.22
CA ASP A 9 -17.62 20.58 8.17
C ASP A 9 -18.91 21.08 8.86
N VAL A 10 -19.93 20.23 9.03
CA VAL A 10 -21.23 20.60 9.65
C VAL A 10 -21.16 20.76 11.17
N ILE A 11 -20.26 20.07 11.86
CA ILE A 11 -20.26 19.97 13.34
C ILE A 11 -19.36 20.99 14.07
N GLY A 12 -18.62 21.82 13.33
CA GLY A 12 -17.69 22.83 13.86
C GLY A 12 -16.31 22.28 14.24
N GLN A 13 -15.25 23.05 13.98
CA GLN A 13 -13.84 22.60 14.01
C GLN A 13 -13.40 21.97 15.34
N GLU A 14 -13.72 22.57 16.49
CA GLU A 14 -13.36 21.99 17.81
C GLU A 14 -13.98 20.61 18.07
N LYS A 15 -15.20 20.37 17.59
CA LYS A 15 -15.86 19.07 17.74
C LYS A 15 -15.31 18.04 16.75
N GLN A 16 -14.92 18.48 15.56
CA GLN A 16 -14.25 17.63 14.57
C GLN A 16 -12.92 17.12 15.12
N ASP A 17 -12.07 18.00 15.64
CA ASP A 17 -10.75 17.66 16.16
C ASP A 17 -10.86 16.61 17.26
N LYS A 18 -11.83 16.78 18.18
CA LYS A 18 -12.06 15.80 19.24
C LYS A 18 -12.48 14.43 18.70
N ILE A 19 -13.43 14.38 17.77
CA ILE A 19 -13.89 13.13 17.17
C ILE A 19 -12.75 12.43 16.42
N ILE A 20 -11.93 13.18 15.68
CA ILE A 20 -10.78 12.63 14.95
C ILE A 20 -9.77 12.04 15.94
N VAL A 21 -9.45 12.74 17.03
CA VAL A 21 -8.52 12.24 18.06
C VAL A 21 -9.05 10.96 18.71
N ASP A 22 -10.34 10.94 19.08
CA ASP A 22 -10.98 9.78 19.70
C ASP A 22 -10.97 8.57 18.74
N GLU A 23 -11.26 8.78 17.45
CA GLU A 23 -11.25 7.72 16.43
C GLU A 23 -9.83 7.19 16.16
N ILE A 24 -8.81 8.07 16.10
CA ILE A 24 -7.41 7.64 15.94
C ILE A 24 -6.97 6.73 17.09
N ALA A 25 -7.40 7.03 18.32
CA ALA A 25 -7.10 6.19 19.48
C ALA A 25 -7.70 4.79 19.30
N LEU A 26 -8.97 4.70 18.87
CA LEU A 26 -9.63 3.42 18.60
C LEU A 26 -8.97 2.63 17.46
N ILE A 27 -8.59 3.30 16.38
CA ILE A 27 -7.87 2.70 15.25
C ILE A 27 -6.53 2.12 15.72
N SER A 28 -5.81 2.87 16.57
CA SER A 28 -4.51 2.46 17.08
C SER A 28 -4.59 1.21 17.97
N GLU A 29 -5.67 1.07 18.75
CA GLU A 29 -5.91 -0.11 19.60
C GLU A 29 -6.31 -1.36 18.79
N CYS A 30 -6.80 -1.21 17.56
CA CYS A 30 -7.23 -2.33 16.73
C CYS A 30 -6.05 -3.01 16.05
N SER A 31 -5.71 -4.24 16.43
CA SER A 31 -4.59 -4.99 15.84
C SER A 31 -4.83 -5.40 14.38
N THR A 32 -6.08 -5.45 13.93
CA THR A 32 -6.45 -5.93 12.59
C THR A 32 -6.40 -4.80 11.58
N LEU A 33 -5.76 -5.02 10.43
CA LEU A 33 -5.77 -4.09 9.31
C LEU A 33 -7.19 -3.96 8.76
N ARG A 34 -7.67 -2.72 8.68
CA ARG A 34 -8.85 -2.34 7.92
C ARG A 34 -8.47 -1.20 6.99
N GLU A 35 -8.74 -1.36 5.70
CA GLU A 35 -8.42 -0.33 4.72
C GLU A 35 -9.29 0.93 4.92
N SER A 36 -10.47 0.79 5.52
CA SER A 36 -11.30 1.93 5.94
C SER A 36 -10.57 2.85 6.92
N ASP A 37 -9.83 2.28 7.86
CA ASP A 37 -9.16 3.04 8.92
C ASP A 37 -7.96 3.80 8.32
N ALA A 38 -7.19 3.14 7.45
CA ALA A 38 -6.14 3.81 6.68
C ALA A 38 -6.70 4.94 5.80
N ASN A 39 -7.81 4.71 5.11
CA ASN A 39 -8.47 5.74 4.30
C ASN A 39 -8.98 6.91 5.15
N PHE A 40 -9.53 6.64 6.34
CA PHE A 40 -9.96 7.69 7.28
C PHE A 40 -8.78 8.57 7.73
N LEU A 41 -7.66 7.95 8.10
CA LEU A 41 -6.44 8.69 8.47
C LEU A 41 -5.96 9.57 7.32
N ILE A 42 -5.95 9.05 6.08
CA ILE A 42 -5.56 9.83 4.89
C ILE A 42 -6.55 10.98 4.66
N ALA A 43 -7.85 10.72 4.66
CA ALA A 43 -8.89 11.71 4.40
C ALA A 43 -8.92 12.84 5.44
N THR A 44 -8.47 12.56 6.67
CA THR A 44 -8.36 13.55 7.76
C THR A 44 -6.98 14.23 7.82
N GLY A 45 -6.10 13.97 6.84
CA GLY A 45 -4.77 14.57 6.74
C GLY A 45 -3.73 13.99 7.72
N LYS A 46 -4.03 12.87 8.37
CA LYS A 46 -3.20 12.17 9.35
C LYS A 46 -2.27 11.17 8.66
N ILE A 47 -1.42 11.70 7.78
CA ILE A 47 -0.59 10.91 6.88
C ILE A 47 0.50 10.14 7.63
N ASP A 48 1.09 10.72 8.68
CA ASP A 48 2.11 10.04 9.50
C ASP A 48 1.50 8.84 10.24
N GLU A 49 0.29 9.02 10.80
CA GLU A 49 -0.47 7.97 11.46
C GLU A 49 -0.91 6.89 10.47
N ALA A 50 -1.33 7.26 9.26
CA ALA A 50 -1.67 6.32 8.20
C ALA A 50 -0.46 5.45 7.80
N GLU A 51 0.71 6.06 7.61
CA GLU A 51 1.94 5.32 7.32
C GLU A 51 2.30 4.38 8.48
N ALA A 52 2.29 4.86 9.72
CA ALA A 52 2.59 4.05 10.90
C ALA A 52 1.64 2.84 11.00
N TYR A 53 0.34 3.07 10.86
CA TYR A 53 -0.71 2.05 10.91
C TYR A 53 -0.49 0.95 9.86
N LEU A 54 -0.20 1.35 8.61
CA LEU A 54 0.06 0.43 7.49
C LEU A 54 1.35 -0.36 7.66
N LEU A 55 2.42 0.27 8.17
CA LEU A 55 3.70 -0.41 8.40
C LEU A 55 3.61 -1.41 9.54
N GLU A 56 2.95 -1.06 10.64
CA GLU A 56 2.77 -1.96 11.79
C GLU A 56 1.99 -3.22 11.41
N ARG A 57 1.04 -3.10 10.48
CA ARG A 57 0.15 -4.19 10.02
C ARG A 57 0.52 -4.70 8.62
N ALA A 58 1.76 -4.49 8.18
CA ALA A 58 2.18 -4.81 6.83
C ALA A 58 2.11 -6.32 6.50
N ASP A 59 2.20 -7.18 7.51
CA ASP A 59 2.02 -8.63 7.40
C ASP A 59 0.58 -9.05 7.08
N GLN A 60 -0.40 -8.17 7.34
CA GLN A 60 -1.83 -8.39 7.07
C GLN A 60 -2.27 -7.88 5.69
N LEU A 61 -1.39 -7.22 4.94
CA LEU A 61 -1.69 -6.71 3.60
C LEU A 61 -2.04 -7.85 2.65
N ASN A 62 -3.31 -7.94 2.28
CA ASN A 62 -3.82 -8.99 1.41
C ASN A 62 -4.17 -8.44 0.02
N GLY A 63 -3.31 -8.72 -0.96
CA GLY A 63 -3.45 -8.28 -2.36
C GLY A 63 -4.72 -8.76 -3.08
N ASN A 64 -5.56 -9.58 -2.46
CA ASN A 64 -6.89 -9.91 -2.99
C ASN A 64 -7.89 -8.76 -2.83
N TYR A 65 -7.70 -7.86 -1.88
CA TYR A 65 -8.44 -6.61 -1.75
C TYR A 65 -7.90 -5.54 -2.71
N TYR A 66 -7.91 -5.87 -4.00
CA TYR A 66 -7.19 -5.12 -5.04
C TYR A 66 -7.59 -3.63 -5.11
N GLY A 67 -8.89 -3.33 -5.05
CA GLY A 67 -9.38 -1.96 -5.21
C GLY A 67 -8.92 -1.03 -4.09
N SER A 68 -9.14 -1.43 -2.83
CA SER A 68 -8.75 -0.66 -1.65
C SER A 68 -7.23 -0.49 -1.57
N LEU A 69 -6.48 -1.58 -1.76
CA LEU A 69 -5.02 -1.53 -1.67
C LEU A 69 -4.37 -0.74 -2.80
N LEU A 70 -4.92 -0.78 -4.02
CA LEU A 70 -4.38 0.04 -5.11
C LEU A 70 -4.54 1.53 -4.81
N SER A 71 -5.72 1.95 -4.35
CA SER A 71 -5.96 3.34 -3.94
C SER A 71 -5.01 3.77 -2.83
N LEU A 72 -4.88 2.97 -1.76
CA LEU A 72 -3.93 3.26 -0.67
C LEU A 72 -2.49 3.36 -1.16
N ALA A 73 -2.05 2.46 -2.06
CA ALA A 73 -0.70 2.50 -2.60
C ALA A 73 -0.45 3.74 -3.47
N GLU A 74 -1.47 4.22 -4.19
CA GLU A 74 -1.39 5.46 -4.98
C GLU A 74 -1.31 6.68 -4.07
N GLU A 75 -2.16 6.78 -3.04
CA GLU A 75 -2.11 7.85 -2.04
C GLU A 75 -0.76 7.90 -1.32
N MET A 76 -0.22 6.76 -0.87
CA MET A 76 1.10 6.71 -0.23
C MET A 76 2.23 7.17 -1.16
N VAL A 77 2.11 6.99 -2.48
CA VAL A 77 3.08 7.56 -3.42
C VAL A 77 2.93 9.08 -3.53
N LEU A 78 1.71 9.60 -3.58
CA LEU A 78 1.45 11.03 -3.64
C LEU A 78 2.00 11.75 -2.40
N GLU A 79 1.85 11.12 -1.24
CA GLU A 79 2.32 11.62 0.06
C GLU A 79 3.79 11.31 0.36
N ASN A 80 4.56 10.79 -0.61
CA ASN A 80 5.98 10.41 -0.48
C ASN A 80 6.27 9.35 0.60
N ARG A 81 5.27 8.57 1.02
CA ARG A 81 5.36 7.43 1.95
C ARG A 81 5.82 6.17 1.22
N ASN A 82 7.04 6.26 0.66
CA ASN A 82 7.57 5.32 -0.32
C ASN A 82 7.71 3.88 0.21
N LEU A 83 8.02 3.71 1.50
CA LEU A 83 8.12 2.38 2.12
C LEU A 83 6.75 1.72 2.22
N ALA A 84 5.74 2.42 2.75
CA ALA A 84 4.36 1.92 2.83
C ALA A 84 3.81 1.59 1.43
N ALA A 85 3.96 2.51 0.47
CA ALA A 85 3.58 2.26 -0.92
C ALA A 85 4.25 1.00 -1.48
N SER A 86 5.55 0.80 -1.19
CA SER A 86 6.28 -0.38 -1.64
C SER A 86 5.68 -1.67 -1.08
N LEU A 87 5.38 -1.74 0.22
CA LEU A 87 4.81 -2.95 0.83
C LEU A 87 3.43 -3.29 0.25
N ILE A 88 2.59 -2.28 -0.02
CA ILE A 88 1.27 -2.50 -0.63
C ILE A 88 1.40 -2.97 -2.09
N TYR A 89 2.28 -2.37 -2.90
CA TYR A 89 2.52 -2.86 -4.27
C TYR A 89 3.09 -4.29 -4.29
N ARG A 90 3.90 -4.66 -3.29
CA ARG A 90 4.39 -6.03 -3.13
C ARG A 90 3.25 -7.01 -2.89
N SER A 91 2.30 -6.71 -2.00
CA SER A 91 1.16 -7.60 -1.74
C SER A 91 0.25 -7.75 -2.96
N LEU A 92 -0.02 -6.67 -3.70
CA LEU A 92 -0.75 -6.69 -4.97
C LEU A 92 -0.04 -7.55 -6.02
N LEU A 93 1.29 -7.41 -6.15
CA LEU A 93 2.10 -8.20 -7.07
C LEU A 93 2.06 -9.70 -6.72
N VAL A 94 2.27 -10.03 -5.45
CA VAL A 94 2.23 -11.41 -4.94
C VAL A 94 0.89 -12.06 -5.30
N SER A 95 -0.23 -11.40 -4.99
CA SER A 95 -1.58 -11.89 -5.31
C SER A 95 -1.77 -12.18 -6.81
N ILE A 96 -1.29 -11.29 -7.70
CA ILE A 96 -1.37 -11.50 -9.15
C ILE A 96 -0.58 -12.74 -9.58
N LEU A 97 0.62 -12.91 -9.03
CA LEU A 97 1.51 -14.02 -9.39
C LEU A 97 0.99 -15.35 -8.84
N GLU A 98 0.57 -15.39 -7.57
CA GLU A 98 -0.01 -16.58 -6.93
C GLU A 98 -1.21 -17.12 -7.69
N ARG A 99 -2.14 -16.24 -8.08
CA ARG A 99 -3.33 -16.62 -8.86
C ARG A 99 -3.01 -17.12 -10.27
N GLY A 100 -1.81 -16.84 -10.79
CA GLY A 100 -1.42 -17.18 -12.15
C GLY A 100 -2.33 -16.57 -13.22
N TYR A 101 -3.04 -15.51 -12.90
CA TYR A 101 -4.04 -14.91 -13.77
C TYR A 101 -3.35 -14.05 -14.83
N THR A 102 -3.05 -14.66 -15.98
CA THR A 102 -2.23 -14.06 -17.04
C THR A 102 -2.76 -12.73 -17.57
N LYS A 103 -4.08 -12.50 -17.54
CA LYS A 103 -4.71 -11.21 -17.90
C LYS A 103 -4.29 -10.06 -16.98
N ALA A 104 -3.92 -10.35 -15.73
CA ALA A 104 -3.44 -9.36 -14.78
C ALA A 104 -1.91 -9.18 -14.79
N TYR A 105 -1.14 -10.00 -15.53
CA TYR A 105 0.32 -9.85 -15.60
C TYR A 105 0.79 -8.47 -16.06
N PRO A 106 0.12 -7.77 -17.01
CA PRO A 106 0.49 -6.40 -17.33
C PRO A 106 0.44 -5.46 -16.12
N HIS A 107 -0.48 -5.67 -15.17
CA HIS A 107 -0.54 -4.90 -13.92
C HIS A 107 0.63 -5.26 -13.02
N GLY A 108 0.87 -6.56 -12.78
CA GLY A 108 2.01 -7.01 -11.97
C GLY A 108 3.36 -6.54 -12.51
N ILE A 109 3.57 -6.52 -13.84
CA ILE A 109 4.78 -5.99 -14.46
C ILE A 109 4.92 -4.49 -14.19
N ARG A 110 3.83 -3.72 -14.32
CA ARG A 110 3.83 -2.29 -13.97
C ARG A 110 4.15 -2.07 -12.49
N TYR A 111 3.61 -2.88 -11.60
CA TYR A 111 3.90 -2.81 -10.17
C TYR A 111 5.35 -3.14 -9.87
N LEU A 112 5.92 -4.19 -10.46
CA LEU A 112 7.33 -4.50 -10.25
C LEU A 112 8.26 -3.39 -10.76
N LYS A 113 7.96 -2.79 -11.91
CA LYS A 113 8.70 -1.60 -12.41
C LYS A 113 8.51 -0.37 -11.52
N LYS A 114 7.34 -0.20 -10.90
CA LYS A 114 7.10 0.87 -9.92
C LYS A 114 7.89 0.62 -8.64
N LEU A 115 7.95 -0.62 -8.18
CA LEU A 115 8.78 -1.03 -7.04
C LEU A 115 10.28 -0.79 -7.30
N ASP A 116 10.78 -1.05 -8.51
CA ASP A 116 12.17 -0.70 -8.87
C ASP A 116 12.45 0.80 -8.71
N LYS A 117 11.50 1.66 -9.08
CA LYS A 117 11.62 3.12 -8.92
C LYS A 117 11.52 3.55 -7.46
N LEU A 118 10.57 3.00 -6.70
CA LEU A 118 10.42 3.29 -5.28
C LEU A 118 11.67 2.88 -4.49
N ALA A 119 12.26 1.73 -4.83
CA ALA A 119 13.46 1.25 -4.17
C ALA A 119 14.67 2.19 -4.31
N ALA A 120 14.72 3.01 -5.36
CA ALA A 120 15.77 4.01 -5.54
C ALA A 120 15.63 5.21 -4.59
N VAL A 121 14.44 5.44 -4.03
CA VAL A 121 14.14 6.57 -3.12
C VAL A 121 13.85 6.15 -1.68
N VAL A 122 13.58 4.87 -1.41
CA VAL A 122 13.47 4.34 -0.05
C VAL A 122 14.86 4.28 0.59
N THR A 123 15.09 5.14 1.58
CA THR A 123 16.36 5.25 2.31
C THR A 123 16.49 4.23 3.43
N GLU A 124 15.38 3.85 4.08
CA GLU A 124 15.35 2.90 5.19
C GLU A 124 14.23 1.87 5.01
N TRP A 125 14.59 0.59 5.11
CA TRP A 125 13.65 -0.53 4.99
C TRP A 125 13.13 -1.04 6.35
N LYS A 126 13.56 -0.44 7.47
CA LYS A 126 13.22 -0.85 8.84
C LYS A 126 13.49 -2.36 9.04
N THR A 127 12.50 -3.11 9.53
CA THR A 127 12.57 -4.58 9.71
C THR A 127 12.24 -5.36 8.45
N PHE A 128 11.82 -4.69 7.37
CA PHE A 128 11.44 -5.35 6.12
C PHE A 128 12.65 -5.65 5.24
N ASN A 129 12.55 -6.71 4.46
CA ASN A 129 13.56 -7.03 3.45
C ASN A 129 13.61 -5.93 2.37
N ASN A 130 14.82 -5.58 1.96
CA ASN A 130 15.05 -4.64 0.88
C ASN A 130 14.51 -5.16 -0.47
N HIS A 131 14.50 -4.29 -1.48
CA HIS A 131 13.93 -4.60 -2.79
C HIS A 131 14.60 -5.76 -3.52
N GLU A 132 15.93 -5.86 -3.45
CA GLU A 132 16.66 -6.96 -4.09
C GLU A 132 16.33 -8.31 -3.45
N ALA A 133 16.27 -8.37 -2.11
CA ALA A 133 15.87 -9.58 -1.40
C ALA A 133 14.43 -9.99 -1.73
N PHE A 134 13.50 -9.03 -1.80
CA PHE A 134 12.12 -9.28 -2.24
C PHE A 134 12.05 -9.81 -3.67
N LYS A 135 12.76 -9.18 -4.62
CA LYS A 135 12.81 -9.60 -6.03
C LYS A 135 13.36 -11.00 -6.19
N ASN A 136 14.45 -11.33 -5.49
CA ASN A 136 15.04 -12.66 -5.52
C ASN A 136 14.05 -13.71 -5.04
N ARG A 137 13.34 -13.45 -3.94
CA ARG A 137 12.32 -14.37 -3.43
C ARG A 137 11.16 -14.55 -4.41
N ILE A 138 10.61 -13.46 -4.95
CA ILE A 138 9.54 -13.54 -5.96
C ILE A 138 9.98 -14.30 -7.21
N TYR A 139 11.23 -14.11 -7.66
CA TYR A 139 11.77 -14.85 -8.78
C TYR A 139 11.92 -16.35 -8.47
N GLN A 140 12.34 -16.71 -7.26
CA GLN A 140 12.40 -18.12 -6.83
C GLN A 140 11.02 -18.76 -6.83
N ASP A 141 10.02 -18.08 -6.25
CA ASP A 141 8.66 -18.62 -6.09
C ASP A 141 7.88 -18.66 -7.42
N HIS A 142 8.19 -17.74 -8.35
CA HIS A 142 7.39 -17.52 -9.56
C HIS A 142 8.19 -17.48 -10.88
N GLY A 143 9.46 -17.87 -10.88
CA GLY A 143 10.37 -17.81 -12.04
C GLY A 143 9.89 -18.57 -13.28
N ARG A 144 9.08 -19.63 -13.08
CA ARG A 144 8.50 -20.43 -14.18
C ARG A 144 7.46 -19.67 -15.01
N LYS A 145 6.97 -18.51 -14.55
CA LYS A 145 6.02 -17.66 -15.29
C LYS A 145 6.73 -16.85 -16.37
N ARG A 146 7.30 -17.55 -17.37
CA ARG A 146 8.18 -16.98 -18.40
C ARG A 146 7.60 -15.75 -19.11
N SER A 147 6.30 -15.74 -19.40
CA SER A 147 5.61 -14.63 -20.06
C SER A 147 5.51 -13.35 -19.21
N PHE A 148 5.58 -13.48 -17.88
CA PHE A 148 5.68 -12.35 -16.97
C PHE A 148 7.10 -11.77 -17.01
N TRP A 149 8.10 -12.62 -16.74
CA TRP A 149 9.50 -12.23 -16.62
C TRP A 149 10.09 -11.69 -17.92
N SER A 150 9.84 -12.36 -19.05
CA SER A 150 10.34 -11.90 -20.34
C SER A 150 9.84 -10.49 -20.67
N LYS A 151 8.60 -10.14 -20.31
CA LYS A 151 8.04 -8.80 -20.52
C LYS A 151 8.50 -7.78 -19.50
N TYR A 152 8.82 -8.20 -18.28
CA TYR A 152 9.40 -7.33 -17.27
C TYR A 152 10.81 -6.88 -17.67
N GLU A 153 11.63 -7.82 -18.15
CA GLU A 153 13.03 -7.59 -18.57
C GLU A 153 13.16 -6.72 -19.81
N VAL A 154 12.12 -6.62 -20.65
CA VAL A 154 12.10 -5.66 -21.76
C VAL A 154 12.19 -4.24 -21.19
N LYS A 155 13.36 -3.61 -21.41
CA LYS A 155 13.55 -2.17 -21.27
C LYS A 155 12.74 -1.49 -22.37
N LYS A 156 11.80 -0.62 -21.98
CA LYS A 156 11.18 0.35 -22.87
C LYS A 156 11.88 1.69 -22.65
#